data_AF-T0SWW7-F1
#
_entry.id   AF-T0SWW7-F1
#
_cell.length_a   1.000
_cell.length_b   1.000
_cell.length_c   1.000
_cell.angle_alpha   90.00
_cell.angle_beta   90.00
_cell.angle_gamma   90.00
#
_symmetry.space_group_name_H-M   'P 1'
#
loop_
_entity.id
_entity.type
_entity.pdbx_description
1 polymer ?
#
loop_
_entity_poly.entity_id
_entity_poly.type
_entity_poly.pdbx_seq_one_letter_code
_entity_poly.pdbx_strand_id
1 'polypeptide(L)'
;MCGFLVVTGKVESSEKFEESFERISYRGPDQKAITQTLLGTTFGFHRLAIMDLTDRGSQPFKSKKDTTLVCNGEIYNHDKLRSDYIGRYDFVSDSDCEVIIPIFEEYGAKILLETLDGEFAFVLESDGKIFAGRDPIGIRPLFYGKSKIDGKIAFASEVKALKDLCTEIKPFPPGHYYEDGEIKEYFDVRKIEARAKEDLESVYKGIHDHLYEAVRKRLDSDAPVGFLLSGGLDSSLVCAIAAKIAKETTGKPITTFAVGIDTNPIDLKYAKIVADYLGTDHHEVIFTQEEIHEHLDELIYNLETWDITTIRASMGMSKVCQYVKEKTDIKVILTGEVSDELFGYKYTDFAPSPEEFQKEAKKRVHELYLYDVLRADRSISSHSLEARVPFSDKAFISYVTGIHPELKMNWSGQGKYLLRKAFDHSDYLPEEILFREKAAFSDAVGHDMVDWLKEMAEKKYTDTEFEERIRNYSHGVPFTKESLMYREIFEKHFRGLSKLLPDFWMPNREWENCDVKDPSARVLPNYGASGN
;
A
#
# COMPACT_ATOMS: atom_id res chain seq x y z
N MET A 1 -5.16 -0.60 10.78
CA MET A 1 -3.78 -1.10 10.67
C MET A 1 -2.99 -0.46 11.79
N CYS A 2 -2.06 -1.10 12.50
CA CYS A 2 -1.42 -0.45 13.65
C CYS A 2 -0.63 0.84 13.30
N GLY A 3 -0.31 1.63 14.33
CA GLY A 3 0.51 2.84 14.23
C GLY A 3 1.49 2.94 15.38
N PHE A 4 2.71 3.39 15.14
CA PHE A 4 3.70 3.60 16.20
C PHE A 4 4.49 4.89 16.04
N LEU A 5 5.05 5.34 17.16
CA LEU A 5 6.05 6.39 17.27
C LEU A 5 7.14 5.93 18.25
N VAL A 6 8.39 5.93 17.81
CA VAL A 6 9.55 5.59 18.65
C VAL A 6 10.56 6.72 18.63
N VAL A 7 10.91 7.25 19.80
CA VAL A 7 11.94 8.29 19.96
C VAL A 7 13.05 7.77 20.85
N THR A 8 14.26 7.61 20.29
CA THR A 8 15.44 7.04 20.98
C THR A 8 16.19 8.06 21.85
N GLY A 9 15.79 9.33 21.75
CA GLY A 9 16.36 10.45 22.47
C GLY A 9 15.38 11.13 23.41
N LYS A 10 15.76 12.33 23.83
CA LYS A 10 14.90 13.18 24.67
C LYS A 10 13.74 13.70 23.85
N VAL A 11 12.57 13.72 24.49
CA VAL A 11 11.40 14.50 24.06
C VAL A 11 11.27 15.70 24.99
N GLU A 12 10.73 16.81 24.48
CA GLU A 12 10.58 18.06 25.24
C GLU A 12 9.76 17.85 26.50
N SER A 13 8.66 17.10 26.36
CA SER A 13 7.82 16.64 27.45
C SER A 13 7.04 15.39 27.05
N SER A 14 6.48 14.69 28.04
CA SER A 14 5.53 13.59 27.82
C SER A 14 4.32 14.03 26.99
N GLU A 15 3.81 15.24 27.25
CA GLU A 15 2.66 15.79 26.55
C GLU A 15 2.95 16.03 25.07
N LYS A 16 4.17 16.47 24.72
CA LYS A 16 4.54 16.70 23.32
C LYS A 16 4.71 15.40 22.54
N PHE A 17 5.23 14.34 23.19
CA PHE A 17 5.25 13.00 22.63
C PHE A 17 3.82 12.54 22.35
N GLU A 18 2.95 12.64 23.36
CA GLU A 18 1.56 12.19 23.29
C GLU A 18 0.75 12.95 22.24
N GLU A 19 0.86 14.28 22.16
CA GLU A 19 0.21 15.09 21.13
C GLU A 19 0.61 14.66 19.70
N SER A 20 1.89 14.34 19.50
CA SER A 20 2.39 13.90 18.20
C SER A 20 1.95 12.48 17.88
N PHE A 21 1.93 11.62 18.90
CA PHE A 21 1.52 10.23 18.80
C PHE A 21 0.02 10.07 18.52
N GLU A 22 -0.83 10.90 19.13
CA GLU A 22 -2.29 10.87 18.92
C GLU A 22 -2.72 11.18 17.48
N ARG A 23 -1.86 11.81 16.66
CA ARG A 23 -2.13 12.10 15.24
C ARG A 23 -2.23 10.84 14.38
N ILE A 24 -1.80 9.70 14.90
CA ILE A 24 -1.90 8.39 14.22
C ILE A 24 -2.80 7.41 15.00
N SER A 25 -3.59 7.89 15.97
CA SER A 25 -4.49 7.05 16.78
C SER A 25 -5.54 6.30 15.96
N TYR A 26 -6.03 6.91 14.88
CA TYR A 26 -7.02 6.31 13.98
C TYR A 26 -6.56 4.98 13.37
N ARG A 27 -5.24 4.79 13.23
CA ARG A 27 -4.65 3.58 12.65
C ARG A 27 -5.02 2.38 13.52
N GLY A 28 -4.82 2.52 14.84
CA GLY A 28 -5.05 1.49 15.84
C GLY A 28 -5.96 1.97 16.97
N PRO A 29 -7.28 1.93 16.78
CA PRO A 29 -8.24 2.45 17.76
C PRO A 29 -8.49 1.52 18.95
N ASP A 30 -8.05 0.25 18.90
CA ASP A 30 -8.45 -0.75 19.87
C ASP A 30 -7.67 -0.61 21.19
N GLN A 31 -6.36 -0.32 21.11
CA GLN A 31 -5.49 -0.17 22.29
C GLN A 31 -4.40 0.87 22.06
N LYS A 32 -3.95 1.48 23.16
CA LYS A 32 -2.83 2.44 23.19
C LYS A 32 -1.87 2.04 24.30
N ALA A 33 -0.58 2.05 24.01
CA ALA A 33 0.46 1.91 25.02
C ALA A 33 1.61 2.89 24.78
N ILE A 34 2.15 3.44 25.85
CA ILE A 34 3.40 4.22 25.84
C ILE A 34 4.31 3.61 26.90
N THR A 35 5.53 3.27 26.52
CA THR A 35 6.53 2.69 27.41
C THR A 35 7.87 3.37 27.18
N GLN A 36 8.57 3.69 28.26
CA GLN A 36 9.96 4.13 28.20
C GLN A 36 10.87 3.00 28.69
N THR A 37 11.94 2.73 27.95
CA THR A 37 12.97 1.76 28.35
C THR A 37 13.95 2.40 29.33
N LEU A 38 14.75 1.57 30.01
CA LEU A 38 15.76 2.05 30.97
C LEU A 38 16.83 2.93 30.30
N LEU A 39 17.01 2.82 28.98
CA LEU A 39 17.95 3.59 28.18
C LEU A 39 17.34 4.91 27.68
N GLY A 40 16.08 5.17 28.00
CA GLY A 40 15.38 6.41 27.70
C GLY A 40 14.61 6.41 26.37
N THR A 41 14.64 5.31 25.61
CA THR A 41 13.86 5.18 24.38
C THR A 41 12.36 5.11 24.72
N THR A 42 11.56 5.96 24.09
CA THR A 42 10.11 5.99 24.27
C THR A 42 9.43 5.32 23.08
N PHE A 43 8.67 4.26 23.35
CA PHE A 43 7.85 3.53 22.39
C PHE A 43 6.38 3.86 22.62
N GLY A 44 5.69 4.32 21.58
CA GLY A 44 4.23 4.48 21.52
C GLY A 44 3.65 3.53 20.48
N PHE A 45 2.56 2.83 20.82
CA PHE A 45 1.86 1.91 19.92
C PHE A 45 0.34 2.05 20.01
N HIS A 46 -0.30 2.28 18.86
CA HIS A 46 -1.74 2.25 18.64
C HIS A 46 -2.07 0.96 17.89
N ARG A 47 -2.92 0.13 18.48
CA ARG A 47 -3.21 -1.22 18.00
C ARG A 47 -4.55 -1.28 17.27
N LEU A 48 -4.53 -1.88 16.09
CA LEU A 48 -5.71 -2.54 15.52
C LEU A 48 -5.51 -4.05 15.76
N ALA A 49 -6.37 -4.66 16.57
CA ALA A 49 -6.26 -6.07 16.91
C ALA A 49 -6.81 -6.94 15.76
N ILE A 50 -5.89 -7.67 15.10
CA ILE A 50 -6.16 -8.59 13.98
C ILE A 50 -5.77 -10.02 14.35
N MET A 51 -4.49 -10.25 14.72
CA MET A 51 -3.99 -11.52 15.25
C MET A 51 -3.86 -11.44 16.77
N ASP A 52 -4.41 -12.43 17.48
CA ASP A 52 -4.67 -12.44 18.93
C ASP A 52 -5.55 -11.26 19.38
N LEU A 53 -6.87 -11.42 19.34
CA LEU A 53 -7.80 -10.34 19.73
C LEU A 53 -7.78 -9.98 21.23
N THR A 54 -6.99 -10.68 22.05
CA THR A 54 -6.88 -10.40 23.50
C THR A 54 -5.86 -9.30 23.78
N ASP A 55 -5.85 -8.77 25.01
CA ASP A 55 -4.88 -7.76 25.45
C ASP A 55 -3.42 -8.26 25.44
N ARG A 56 -3.20 -9.58 25.33
CA ARG A 56 -1.86 -10.17 25.31
C ARG A 56 -1.09 -9.80 24.04
N GLY A 57 -1.76 -9.64 22.91
CA GLY A 57 -1.12 -9.18 21.66
C GLY A 57 -0.84 -7.67 21.63
N SER A 58 -1.04 -6.95 22.74
CA SER A 58 -0.69 -5.54 22.84
C SER A 58 0.82 -5.33 22.83
N GLN A 59 1.26 -4.24 22.20
CA GLN A 59 2.68 -3.91 22.02
C GLN A 59 2.99 -2.60 22.76
N PRO A 60 4.25 -2.36 23.18
CA PRO A 60 5.48 -3.08 22.81
C PRO A 60 5.59 -4.48 23.41
N PHE A 61 6.02 -5.46 22.61
CA PHE A 61 6.44 -6.77 23.12
C PHE A 61 7.76 -6.64 23.87
N LYS A 62 7.94 -7.44 24.92
CA LYS A 62 9.15 -7.45 25.74
C LYS A 62 9.62 -8.87 26.03
N SER A 63 10.90 -9.12 25.78
CA SER A 63 11.53 -10.40 26.07
C SER A 63 12.17 -10.44 27.46
N LYS A 64 12.56 -11.62 27.92
CA LYS A 64 13.35 -11.81 29.15
C LYS A 64 14.79 -11.29 29.03
N LYS A 65 15.27 -10.99 27.83
CA LYS A 65 16.59 -10.40 27.56
C LYS A 65 16.51 -8.88 27.37
N ASP A 66 15.44 -8.25 27.85
CA ASP A 66 15.18 -6.81 27.72
C ASP A 66 15.08 -6.29 26.27
N THR A 67 14.78 -7.18 25.31
CA THR A 67 14.44 -6.77 23.95
C THR A 67 13.02 -6.18 23.92
N THR A 68 12.86 -4.96 23.41
CA THR A 68 11.55 -4.30 23.25
C THR A 68 11.24 -4.12 21.77
N LEU A 69 10.03 -4.49 21.32
CA LEU A 69 9.62 -4.47 19.92
C LEU A 69 8.26 -3.80 19.73
N VAL A 70 8.15 -2.95 18.71
CA VAL A 70 6.88 -2.59 18.08
C VAL A 70 6.91 -2.96 16.60
N CYS A 71 5.81 -3.48 16.08
CA CYS A 71 5.62 -3.88 14.70
C CYS A 71 4.21 -3.49 14.24
N ASN A 72 4.15 -2.69 13.18
CA ASN A 72 2.96 -2.54 12.36
C ASN A 72 3.11 -3.51 11.17
N GLY A 73 2.45 -4.66 11.22
CA GLY A 73 2.60 -5.66 10.16
C GLY A 73 1.80 -6.92 10.40
N GLU A 74 1.94 -7.82 9.42
CA GLU A 74 1.42 -9.18 9.40
C GLU A 74 2.52 -10.12 8.89
N ILE A 75 2.88 -11.13 9.67
CA ILE A 75 3.91 -12.14 9.36
C ILE A 75 3.22 -13.45 8.96
N TYR A 76 2.92 -13.63 7.68
CA TYR A 76 2.14 -14.76 7.16
C TYR A 76 2.75 -16.16 7.38
N ASN A 77 4.05 -16.25 7.67
CA ASN A 77 4.71 -17.51 8.03
C ASN A 77 4.92 -17.70 9.54
N HIS A 78 4.25 -16.92 10.39
CA HIS A 78 4.49 -16.92 11.84
C HIS A 78 4.28 -18.28 12.49
N ASP A 79 3.31 -19.08 12.08
CA ASP A 79 3.04 -20.40 12.67
C ASP A 79 4.23 -21.34 12.55
N LYS A 80 4.82 -21.39 11.36
CA LYS A 80 6.02 -22.17 11.10
C LYS A 80 7.18 -21.66 11.95
N LEU A 81 7.38 -20.35 11.98
CA LEU A 81 8.45 -19.72 12.74
C LEU A 81 8.30 -19.96 14.24
N ARG A 82 7.08 -19.79 14.78
CA ARG A 82 6.74 -20.04 16.19
C ARG A 82 7.08 -21.48 16.59
N SER A 83 6.80 -22.45 15.71
CA SER A 83 7.05 -23.87 15.99
C SER A 83 8.53 -24.19 16.28
N ASP A 84 9.47 -23.45 15.68
CA ASP A 84 10.91 -23.63 15.89
C ASP A 84 11.38 -23.16 17.29
N TYR A 85 10.56 -22.37 17.99
CA TYR A 85 10.88 -21.79 19.30
C TYR A 85 10.01 -22.33 20.44
N ILE A 86 9.14 -23.31 20.20
CA ILE A 86 8.36 -23.95 21.27
C ILE A 86 9.32 -24.56 22.31
N GLY A 87 9.16 -24.15 23.57
CA GLY A 87 10.02 -24.57 24.68
C GLY A 87 11.40 -23.88 24.73
N ARG A 88 11.71 -22.98 23.80
CA ARG A 88 12.94 -22.16 23.76
C ARG A 88 12.67 -20.68 24.00
N TYR A 89 11.48 -20.20 23.63
CA TYR A 89 11.01 -18.85 23.87
C TYR A 89 9.63 -18.90 24.55
N ASP A 90 9.45 -18.08 25.59
CA ASP A 90 8.20 -17.98 26.32
C ASP A 90 7.31 -16.92 25.67
N PHE A 91 6.57 -17.31 24.63
CA PHE A 91 5.59 -16.43 24.00
C PHE A 91 4.51 -16.00 25.01
N VAL A 92 4.23 -14.70 25.06
CA VAL A 92 3.19 -14.13 25.93
C VAL A 92 1.87 -13.90 25.21
N SER A 93 1.89 -13.91 23.87
CA SER A 93 0.72 -13.71 23.01
C SER A 93 0.68 -14.73 21.87
N ASP A 94 -0.45 -14.75 21.15
CA ASP A 94 -0.61 -15.49 19.90
C ASP A 94 -0.44 -14.57 18.67
N SER A 95 0.03 -13.32 18.88
CA SER A 95 0.35 -12.41 17.78
C SER A 95 1.44 -13.00 16.89
N ASP A 96 1.23 -12.87 15.59
CA ASP A 96 2.15 -13.16 14.51
C ASP A 96 3.47 -12.38 14.63
N CYS A 97 3.42 -11.13 15.10
CA CYS A 97 4.56 -10.23 15.20
C CYS A 97 5.54 -10.58 16.34
N GLU A 98 5.11 -11.36 17.34
CA GLU A 98 5.98 -11.70 18.48
C GLU A 98 7.16 -12.59 18.07
N VAL A 99 7.02 -13.37 16.98
CA VAL A 99 8.08 -14.25 16.45
C VAL A 99 9.34 -13.50 16.02
N ILE A 100 9.24 -12.19 15.79
CA ILE A 100 10.38 -11.33 15.44
C ILE A 100 11.45 -11.36 16.53
N ILE A 101 11.06 -11.33 17.81
CA ILE A 101 12.00 -11.27 18.95
C ILE A 101 12.95 -12.47 18.98
N PRO A 102 12.47 -13.72 19.10
CA PRO A 102 13.37 -14.86 19.24
C PRO A 102 14.29 -15.04 18.03
N ILE A 103 13.81 -14.78 16.81
CA ILE A 103 14.62 -14.85 15.58
C ILE A 103 15.71 -13.77 15.61
N PHE A 104 15.36 -12.53 15.99
CA PHE A 104 16.32 -11.45 16.12
C PHE A 104 17.39 -11.77 17.15
N GLU A 105 17.00 -12.22 18.34
CA GLU A 105 17.94 -12.54 19.42
C GLU A 105 18.90 -13.69 19.07
N GLU A 106 18.49 -14.64 18.21
CA GLU A 106 19.32 -15.78 17.81
C GLU A 106 20.20 -15.47 16.59
N TYR A 107 19.68 -14.74 15.61
CA TYR A 107 20.31 -14.62 14.29
C TYR A 107 20.58 -13.17 13.83
N GLY A 108 20.06 -12.17 14.54
CA GLY A 108 20.19 -10.76 14.21
C GLY A 108 19.29 -10.29 13.06
N ALA A 109 19.36 -8.98 12.76
CA ALA A 109 18.43 -8.31 11.84
C ALA A 109 18.43 -8.88 10.42
N LYS A 110 19.61 -9.19 9.86
CA LYS A 110 19.72 -9.64 8.47
C LYS A 110 18.97 -10.96 8.23
N ILE A 111 19.27 -11.99 9.04
CA ILE A 111 18.67 -13.31 8.89
C ILE A 111 17.16 -13.25 9.21
N LEU A 112 16.76 -12.46 10.21
CA LEU A 112 15.35 -12.17 10.48
C LEU A 112 14.63 -11.72 9.20
N LEU A 113 15.11 -10.64 8.56
CA LEU A 113 14.45 -10.04 7.40
C LEU A 113 14.44 -10.93 6.15
N GLU A 114 15.46 -11.77 5.99
CA GLU A 114 15.49 -12.77 4.92
C GLU A 114 14.46 -13.89 5.15
N THR A 115 14.12 -14.16 6.41
CA THR A 115 13.24 -15.26 6.86
C THR A 115 11.75 -14.87 6.91
N LEU A 116 11.44 -13.60 7.21
CA LEU A 116 10.05 -13.14 7.29
C LEU A 116 9.36 -13.19 5.92
N ASP A 117 8.17 -13.78 5.89
CA ASP A 117 7.22 -13.70 4.78
C ASP A 117 6.02 -12.90 5.27
N GLY A 118 5.98 -11.61 4.93
CA GLY A 118 5.05 -10.68 5.56
C GLY A 118 5.12 -9.27 5.00
N GLU A 119 4.20 -8.45 5.49
CA GLU A 119 4.12 -7.02 5.27
C GLU A 119 4.33 -6.34 6.62
N PHE A 120 5.43 -5.62 6.84
CA PHE A 120 5.84 -5.18 8.16
C PHE A 120 6.68 -3.91 8.14
N ALA A 121 6.50 -3.11 9.19
CA ALA A 121 7.41 -2.07 9.62
C ALA A 121 7.61 -2.25 11.13
N PHE A 122 8.85 -2.41 11.58
CA PHE A 122 9.13 -2.59 13.00
C PHE A 122 10.29 -1.73 13.49
N VAL A 123 10.29 -1.50 14.81
CA VAL A 123 11.40 -0.90 15.54
C VAL A 123 11.65 -1.72 16.80
N LEU A 124 12.91 -2.04 17.06
CA LEU A 124 13.35 -2.90 18.15
C LEU A 124 14.53 -2.25 18.88
N GLU A 125 14.53 -2.32 20.21
CA GLU A 125 15.69 -2.03 21.06
C GLU A 125 16.17 -3.36 21.67
N SER A 126 17.46 -3.68 21.51
CA SER A 126 18.10 -4.85 22.12
C SER A 126 19.57 -4.56 22.37
N ASP A 127 20.10 -5.02 23.52
CA ASP A 127 21.49 -4.78 23.94
C ASP A 127 21.92 -3.30 23.85
N GLY A 128 20.98 -2.40 24.12
CA GLY A 128 21.15 -0.96 24.04
C GLY A 128 21.37 -0.37 22.65
N LYS A 129 21.04 -1.14 21.61
CA LYS A 129 21.07 -0.70 20.21
C LYS A 129 19.66 -0.67 19.63
N ILE A 130 19.48 0.21 18.66
CA ILE A 130 18.22 0.39 17.95
C ILE A 130 18.31 -0.24 16.57
N PHE A 131 17.26 -0.97 16.23
CA PHE A 131 17.06 -1.63 14.96
C PHE A 131 15.69 -1.23 14.41
N ALA A 132 15.58 -1.11 13.10
CA ALA A 132 14.29 -0.95 12.44
C ALA A 132 14.31 -1.72 11.12
N GLY A 133 13.17 -2.24 10.69
CA GLY A 133 13.07 -2.98 9.43
C GLY A 133 11.78 -2.65 8.71
N ARG A 134 11.83 -2.63 7.37
CA ARG A 134 10.66 -2.46 6.51
C ARG A 134 10.60 -3.59 5.50
N ASP A 135 9.40 -4.03 5.19
CA ASP A 135 9.14 -5.12 4.25
C ASP A 135 9.71 -4.85 2.85
N PRO A 136 9.87 -5.90 2.02
CA PRO A 136 10.57 -5.82 0.73
C PRO A 136 10.04 -4.76 -0.24
N ILE A 137 8.74 -4.46 -0.19
CA ILE A 137 8.04 -3.59 -1.16
C ILE A 137 7.62 -2.26 -0.54
N GLY A 138 7.59 -2.20 0.80
CA GLY A 138 7.20 -1.02 1.56
C GLY A 138 5.70 -0.93 1.78
N ILE A 139 5.01 -2.07 1.86
CA ILE A 139 3.56 -2.16 2.10
C ILE A 139 3.16 -1.51 3.41
N ARG A 140 3.91 -1.78 4.48
CA ARG A 140 3.72 -1.07 5.74
C ARG A 140 4.58 0.19 5.75
N PRO A 141 4.03 1.35 6.14
CA PRO A 141 4.77 2.59 6.10
C PRO A 141 5.73 2.73 7.28
N LEU A 142 6.88 3.32 6.99
CA LEU A 142 7.87 3.67 7.99
C LEU A 142 8.60 4.95 7.54
N PHE A 143 8.73 5.88 8.47
CA PHE A 143 9.48 7.12 8.31
C PHE A 143 10.47 7.24 9.45
N TYR A 144 11.54 7.99 9.22
CA TYR A 144 12.51 8.31 10.24
C TYR A 144 12.92 9.77 10.15
N GLY A 145 13.43 10.30 11.27
CA GLY A 145 13.95 11.67 11.36
C GLY A 145 14.90 11.82 12.53
N LYS A 146 15.49 13.01 12.68
CA LYS A 146 16.36 13.34 13.81
C LYS A 146 15.61 14.20 14.81
N SER A 147 15.62 13.83 16.09
CA SER A 147 15.05 14.63 17.18
C SER A 147 15.57 16.06 17.14
N LYS A 148 14.68 17.05 17.25
CA LYS A 148 15.02 18.48 17.34
C LYS A 148 15.86 18.82 18.58
N ILE A 149 15.86 17.96 19.60
CA ILE A 149 16.46 18.26 20.91
C ILE A 149 17.91 17.78 20.98
N ASP A 150 18.17 16.54 20.59
CA ASP A 150 19.48 15.90 20.75
C ASP A 150 20.00 15.22 19.47
N GLY A 151 19.27 15.35 18.36
CA GLY A 151 19.67 14.81 17.06
C GLY A 151 19.58 13.29 16.93
N LYS A 152 19.10 12.58 17.96
CA LYS A 152 18.94 11.12 17.93
C LYS A 152 17.81 10.69 16.99
N ILE A 153 17.89 9.47 16.48
CA ILE A 153 16.92 8.96 15.51
C ILE A 153 15.55 8.71 16.15
N ALA A 154 14.50 8.96 15.38
CA ALA A 154 13.12 8.60 15.70
C ALA A 154 12.47 7.96 14.49
N PHE A 155 11.46 7.13 14.74
CA PHE A 155 10.74 6.37 13.73
C PHE A 155 9.24 6.50 13.95
N ALA A 156 8.45 6.52 12.88
CA ALA A 156 7.01 6.46 12.98
C ALA A 156 6.37 5.83 11.75
N SER A 157 5.13 5.36 11.90
CA SER A 157 4.35 4.88 10.76
C SER A 157 4.01 5.99 9.77
N GLU A 158 3.86 7.24 10.23
CA GLU A 158 3.49 8.37 9.38
C GLU A 158 4.21 9.67 9.76
N VAL A 159 4.36 10.58 8.79
CA VAL A 159 5.12 11.84 8.93
C VAL A 159 4.50 12.78 9.95
N LYS A 160 3.16 12.82 10.05
CA LYS A 160 2.47 13.71 11.00
C LYS A 160 2.80 13.44 12.47
N ALA A 161 3.26 12.22 12.79
CA ALA A 161 3.77 11.88 14.12
C ALA A 161 5.22 12.37 14.37
N LEU A 162 5.98 12.70 13.31
CA LEU A 162 7.37 13.15 13.38
C LEU A 162 7.54 14.66 13.14
N LYS A 163 6.70 15.32 12.33
CA LYS A 163 6.89 16.71 11.86
C LYS A 163 7.18 17.74 12.96
N ASP A 164 6.60 17.55 14.14
CA ASP A 164 6.78 18.48 15.26
C ASP A 164 8.00 18.12 16.13
N LEU A 165 8.40 16.86 16.15
CA LEU A 165 9.48 16.33 16.98
C LEU A 165 10.84 16.29 16.25
N CYS A 166 10.83 16.19 14.92
CA CYS A 166 12.00 15.84 14.14
C CYS A 166 12.33 16.84 13.03
N THR A 167 13.61 16.85 12.63
CA THR A 167 14.12 17.40 11.38
C THR A 167 14.55 16.28 10.44
N GLU A 168 14.85 16.61 9.19
CA GLU A 168 15.37 15.65 8.18
C GLU A 168 14.48 14.42 7.98
N ILE A 169 13.16 14.60 8.05
CA ILE A 169 12.20 13.50 7.93
C ILE A 169 12.25 12.91 6.53
N LYS A 170 12.39 11.59 6.46
CA LYS A 170 12.47 10.83 5.21
C LYS A 170 11.64 9.54 5.30
N PRO A 171 11.07 9.08 4.18
CA PRO A 171 10.60 7.71 4.08
C PRO A 171 11.74 6.75 4.37
N PHE A 172 11.48 5.73 5.18
CA PHE A 172 12.42 4.63 5.37
C PHE A 172 12.37 3.71 4.15
N PRO A 173 13.50 3.38 3.50
CA PRO A 173 13.47 2.68 2.23
C PRO A 173 12.90 1.24 2.35
N PRO A 174 12.06 0.78 1.40
CA PRO A 174 11.62 -0.63 1.34
C PRO A 174 12.78 -1.61 1.22
N GLY A 175 12.65 -2.81 1.76
CA GLY A 175 13.70 -3.84 1.64
C GLY A 175 15.01 -3.47 2.32
N HIS A 176 14.95 -2.61 3.35
CA HIS A 176 16.11 -2.19 4.15
C HIS A 176 15.87 -2.38 5.65
N TYR A 177 16.95 -2.29 6.41
CA TYR A 177 16.94 -2.21 7.86
C TYR A 177 17.96 -1.20 8.38
N TYR A 178 17.66 -0.63 9.54
CA TYR A 178 18.56 0.20 10.31
C TYR A 178 19.20 -0.65 11.38
N GLU A 179 20.51 -0.50 11.53
CA GLU A 179 21.31 -1.10 12.58
C GLU A 179 22.32 -0.07 13.05
N ASP A 180 22.05 0.53 14.22
CA ASP A 180 22.99 1.36 14.98
C ASP A 180 23.71 2.47 14.17
N GLY A 181 22.95 3.19 13.35
CA GLY A 181 23.44 4.34 12.57
C GLY A 181 23.49 4.10 11.06
N GLU A 182 23.41 2.84 10.62
CA GLU A 182 23.50 2.48 9.21
C GLU A 182 22.17 1.93 8.69
N ILE A 183 21.77 2.34 7.48
CA ILE A 183 20.65 1.75 6.75
C ILE A 183 21.23 0.78 5.71
N LYS A 184 20.86 -0.50 5.79
CA LYS A 184 21.39 -1.60 4.99
C LYS A 184 20.28 -2.24 4.17
N GLU A 185 20.53 -2.48 2.90
CA GLU A 185 19.60 -3.18 2.01
C GLU A 185 19.66 -4.69 2.25
N TYR A 186 18.51 -5.36 2.24
CA TYR A 186 18.39 -6.82 2.22
C TYR A 186 17.56 -7.34 1.04
N PHE A 187 16.78 -6.48 0.37
CA PHE A 187 16.01 -6.83 -0.81
C PHE A 187 15.84 -5.63 -1.74
N ASP A 188 16.01 -5.84 -3.04
CA ASP A 188 15.70 -4.85 -4.08
C ASP A 188 15.19 -5.55 -5.34
N VAL A 189 13.93 -5.30 -5.68
CA VAL A 189 13.26 -5.85 -6.88
C VAL A 189 14.02 -5.54 -8.17
N ARG A 190 14.75 -4.41 -8.22
CA ARG A 190 15.49 -4.00 -9.41
C ARG A 190 16.65 -4.95 -9.72
N LYS A 191 17.19 -5.61 -8.69
CA LYS A 191 18.31 -6.57 -8.77
C LYS A 191 17.87 -8.00 -9.11
N ILE A 192 16.57 -8.23 -9.34
CA ILE A 192 16.07 -9.54 -9.75
C ILE A 192 16.41 -9.78 -11.22
N GLU A 193 17.26 -10.74 -11.51
CA GLU A 193 17.65 -11.08 -12.88
C GLU A 193 16.54 -11.83 -13.63
N ALA A 194 16.48 -11.62 -14.94
CA ALA A 194 15.59 -12.37 -15.80
C ALA A 194 16.04 -13.84 -15.88
N ARG A 195 15.09 -14.77 -15.78
CA ARG A 195 15.32 -16.19 -16.01
C ARG A 195 15.41 -16.48 -17.50
N ALA A 196 15.96 -17.64 -17.84
CA ALA A 196 15.90 -18.17 -19.21
C ALA A 196 14.44 -18.23 -19.69
N LYS A 197 14.22 -18.09 -20.99
CA LYS A 197 12.89 -18.14 -21.58
C LYS A 197 12.26 -19.53 -21.39
N GLU A 198 11.20 -19.57 -20.58
CA GLU A 198 10.40 -20.77 -20.28
C GLU A 198 9.27 -20.91 -21.32
N ASP A 199 8.64 -22.09 -21.40
CA ASP A 199 7.41 -22.26 -22.17
C ASP A 199 6.22 -21.54 -21.50
N LEU A 200 5.22 -21.15 -22.30
CA LEU A 200 4.11 -20.33 -21.81
C LEU A 200 3.25 -21.04 -20.76
N GLU A 201 3.05 -22.36 -20.87
CA GLU A 201 2.24 -23.12 -19.91
C GLU A 201 2.89 -23.15 -18.53
N SER A 202 4.22 -23.32 -18.48
CA SER A 202 5.00 -23.21 -17.24
C SER A 202 4.88 -21.82 -16.61
N VAL A 203 4.92 -20.75 -17.44
CA VAL A 203 4.74 -19.37 -16.98
C VAL A 203 3.34 -19.13 -16.44
N TYR A 204 2.30 -19.60 -17.13
CA TYR A 204 0.91 -19.48 -16.69
C TYR A 204 0.68 -20.19 -15.36
N LYS A 205 1.14 -21.44 -15.24
CA LYS A 205 1.08 -22.20 -13.99
C LYS A 205 1.81 -21.49 -12.85
N GLY A 206 2.99 -20.96 -13.12
CA GLY A 206 3.75 -20.23 -12.10
C GLY A 206 3.05 -18.96 -11.63
N ILE A 207 2.49 -18.15 -12.54
CA ILE A 207 1.70 -16.96 -12.16
C ILE A 207 0.49 -17.36 -11.32
N HIS A 208 -0.26 -18.38 -11.76
CA HIS A 208 -1.43 -18.88 -11.05
C HIS A 208 -1.07 -19.34 -9.63
N ASP A 209 -0.11 -20.25 -9.49
CA ASP A 209 0.22 -20.88 -8.21
C ASP A 209 0.75 -19.87 -7.19
N HIS A 210 1.61 -18.95 -7.62
CA HIS A 210 2.15 -17.92 -6.73
C HIS A 210 1.07 -16.92 -6.30
N LEU A 211 0.14 -16.52 -7.19
CA LEU A 211 -0.94 -15.62 -6.80
C LEU A 211 -1.95 -16.33 -5.90
N TYR A 212 -2.26 -17.60 -6.17
CA TYR A 212 -3.12 -18.42 -5.32
C TYR A 212 -2.57 -18.50 -3.90
N GLU A 213 -1.29 -18.86 -3.74
CA GLU A 213 -0.66 -18.91 -2.43
C GLU A 213 -0.56 -17.54 -1.76
N ALA A 214 -0.31 -16.48 -2.53
CA ALA A 214 -0.27 -15.12 -2.03
C ALA A 214 -1.61 -14.66 -1.43
N VAL A 215 -2.74 -15.03 -2.06
CA VAL A 215 -4.08 -14.77 -1.52
C VAL A 215 -4.34 -15.70 -0.33
N ARG A 216 -4.10 -17.01 -0.47
CA ARG A 216 -4.40 -18.01 0.57
C ARG A 216 -3.81 -17.65 1.93
N LYS A 217 -2.53 -17.27 2.00
CA LYS A 217 -1.88 -16.92 3.28
C LYS A 217 -2.35 -15.58 3.87
N ARG A 218 -2.94 -14.71 3.06
CA ARG A 218 -3.52 -13.42 3.50
C ARG A 218 -4.96 -13.54 4.02
N LEU A 219 -5.57 -14.73 3.89
CA LEU A 219 -6.88 -15.02 4.47
C LEU A 219 -6.81 -15.40 5.95
N ASP A 220 -5.61 -15.68 6.47
CA ASP A 220 -5.41 -15.99 7.89
C ASP A 220 -5.65 -14.75 8.75
N SER A 221 -6.65 -14.79 9.62
CA SER A 221 -7.06 -13.65 10.45
C SER A 221 -8.02 -14.07 11.56
N ASP A 222 -7.82 -13.60 12.79
CA ASP A 222 -8.84 -13.74 13.85
C ASP A 222 -9.98 -12.70 13.70
N ALA A 223 -9.79 -11.67 12.86
CA ALA A 223 -10.76 -10.62 12.61
C ALA A 223 -11.50 -10.79 11.25
N PRO A 224 -12.70 -10.21 11.08
CA PRO A 224 -13.44 -10.36 9.82
C PRO A 224 -12.72 -9.69 8.64
N VAL A 225 -12.72 -10.40 7.51
CA VAL A 225 -12.01 -10.05 6.27
C VAL A 225 -13.01 -9.65 5.18
N GLY A 226 -12.76 -8.52 4.53
CA GLY A 226 -13.47 -8.02 3.35
C GLY A 226 -12.56 -7.79 2.16
N PHE A 227 -13.17 -7.47 1.02
CA PHE A 227 -12.48 -7.36 -0.27
C PHE A 227 -12.96 -6.13 -1.04
N LEU A 228 -12.04 -5.35 -1.59
CA LEU A 228 -12.40 -4.34 -2.59
C LEU A 228 -12.59 -5.00 -3.96
N LEU A 229 -13.74 -4.80 -4.58
CA LEU A 229 -14.12 -5.36 -5.87
C LEU A 229 -14.54 -4.24 -6.83
N SER A 230 -13.66 -3.90 -7.78
CA SER A 230 -13.95 -2.88 -8.80
C SER A 230 -14.53 -3.45 -10.11
N GLY A 231 -14.55 -4.78 -10.26
CA GLY A 231 -14.86 -5.41 -11.55
C GLY A 231 -13.75 -5.28 -12.60
N GLY A 232 -12.60 -4.71 -12.22
CA GLY A 232 -11.35 -4.82 -13.00
C GLY A 232 -10.69 -6.19 -12.79
N LEU A 233 -9.80 -6.59 -13.71
CA LEU A 233 -9.16 -7.92 -13.70
C LEU A 233 -8.56 -8.28 -12.32
N ASP A 234 -7.80 -7.36 -11.72
CA ASP A 234 -6.93 -7.69 -10.58
C ASP A 234 -7.68 -7.92 -9.28
N SER A 235 -8.56 -6.99 -8.92
CA SER A 235 -9.44 -7.11 -7.76
C SER A 235 -10.37 -8.31 -7.91
N SER A 236 -10.85 -8.57 -9.12
CA SER A 236 -11.71 -9.72 -9.43
C SER A 236 -10.96 -11.05 -9.26
N LEU A 237 -9.70 -11.15 -9.68
CA LEU A 237 -8.88 -12.36 -9.45
C LEU A 237 -8.62 -12.62 -7.97
N VAL A 238 -8.32 -11.57 -7.18
CA VAL A 238 -8.16 -11.70 -5.72
C VAL A 238 -9.46 -12.21 -5.09
N CYS A 239 -10.61 -11.61 -5.44
CA CYS A 239 -11.92 -12.04 -4.95
C CYS A 239 -12.26 -13.46 -5.39
N ALA A 240 -11.95 -13.84 -6.63
CA ALA A 240 -12.26 -15.17 -7.16
C ALA A 240 -11.47 -16.28 -6.46
N ILE A 241 -10.16 -16.07 -6.24
CA ILE A 241 -9.32 -17.00 -5.48
C ILE A 241 -9.85 -17.11 -4.04
N ALA A 242 -10.14 -15.99 -3.39
CA ALA A 242 -10.66 -15.98 -2.03
C ALA A 242 -12.04 -16.65 -1.91
N ALA A 243 -12.96 -16.40 -2.85
CA ALA A 243 -14.28 -17.03 -2.89
C ALA A 243 -14.17 -18.55 -3.06
N LYS A 244 -13.24 -19.02 -3.91
CA LYS A 244 -12.97 -20.46 -4.09
C LYS A 244 -12.48 -21.09 -2.79
N ILE A 245 -11.48 -20.49 -2.14
CA ILE A 245 -10.96 -20.96 -0.85
C ILE A 245 -12.05 -20.92 0.23
N ALA A 246 -12.82 -19.82 0.31
CA ALA A 246 -13.87 -19.66 1.31
C ALA A 246 -14.98 -20.72 1.15
N LYS A 247 -15.36 -21.05 -0.09
CA LYS A 247 -16.30 -22.12 -0.39
C LYS A 247 -15.81 -23.49 0.08
N GLU A 248 -14.52 -23.77 -0.06
CA GLU A 248 -13.89 -25.04 0.35
C GLU A 248 -13.67 -25.15 1.86
N THR A 249 -13.37 -24.03 2.52
CA THR A 249 -12.94 -24.00 3.94
C THR A 249 -14.07 -23.64 4.91
N THR A 250 -14.91 -22.67 4.57
CA THR A 250 -15.96 -22.14 5.47
C THR A 250 -17.39 -22.36 4.95
N GLY A 251 -17.54 -22.53 3.63
CA GLY A 251 -18.84 -22.58 2.97
C GLY A 251 -19.63 -21.27 2.99
N LYS A 252 -19.03 -20.17 3.46
CA LYS A 252 -19.65 -18.85 3.52
C LYS A 252 -19.19 -17.96 2.35
N PRO A 253 -20.07 -17.08 1.84
CA PRO A 253 -19.65 -16.10 0.84
C PRO A 253 -18.66 -15.09 1.45
N ILE A 254 -17.71 -14.63 0.65
CA ILE A 254 -16.86 -13.50 1.03
C ILE A 254 -17.65 -12.19 0.94
N THR A 255 -17.30 -11.20 1.76
CA THR A 255 -17.91 -9.86 1.71
C THR A 255 -17.11 -8.93 0.82
N THR A 256 -17.76 -8.30 -0.15
CA THR A 256 -17.12 -7.48 -1.19
C THR A 256 -17.71 -6.07 -1.23
N PHE A 257 -16.86 -5.08 -1.50
CA PHE A 257 -17.24 -3.66 -1.57
C PHE A 257 -16.80 -3.05 -2.89
N ALA A 258 -17.74 -2.42 -3.59
CA ALA A 258 -17.48 -1.61 -4.77
C ALA A 258 -17.81 -0.15 -4.50
N VAL A 259 -17.13 0.75 -5.20
CA VAL A 259 -17.34 2.19 -5.05
C VAL A 259 -17.59 2.84 -6.41
N GLY A 260 -18.52 3.78 -6.45
CA GLY A 260 -18.80 4.60 -7.63
C GLY A 260 -19.39 5.95 -7.23
N ILE A 261 -19.50 6.86 -8.19
CA ILE A 261 -20.20 8.14 -8.02
C ILE A 261 -21.68 8.03 -8.42
N ASP A 262 -22.48 9.00 -8.01
CA ASP A 262 -23.91 9.08 -8.32
C ASP A 262 -24.22 9.38 -9.80
N THR A 263 -23.20 9.72 -10.61
CA THR A 263 -23.29 9.91 -12.05
C THR A 263 -22.52 8.84 -12.83
N ASN A 264 -23.22 8.07 -13.69
CA ASN A 264 -22.60 7.08 -14.58
C ASN A 264 -21.56 6.14 -13.90
N PRO A 265 -21.92 5.38 -12.85
CA PRO A 265 -20.98 4.48 -12.18
C PRO A 265 -20.69 3.23 -13.02
N ILE A 266 -19.80 3.37 -14.02
CA ILE A 266 -19.48 2.31 -14.99
C ILE A 266 -18.96 1.05 -14.30
N ASP A 267 -18.14 1.19 -13.26
CA ASP A 267 -17.53 0.05 -12.58
C ASP A 267 -18.48 -0.77 -11.71
N LEU A 268 -19.50 -0.15 -11.11
CA LEU A 268 -20.45 -0.87 -10.27
C LEU A 268 -21.15 -1.98 -11.06
N LYS A 269 -21.39 -1.77 -12.36
CA LYS A 269 -21.89 -2.81 -13.27
C LYS A 269 -20.96 -4.03 -13.32
N TYR A 270 -19.66 -3.81 -13.49
CA TYR A 270 -18.69 -4.91 -13.63
C TYR A 270 -18.40 -5.58 -12.29
N ALA A 271 -18.32 -4.81 -11.22
CA ALA A 271 -18.22 -5.34 -9.86
C ALA A 271 -19.41 -6.26 -9.56
N LYS A 272 -20.62 -5.83 -9.94
CA LYS A 272 -21.84 -6.64 -9.79
C LYS A 272 -21.82 -7.94 -10.61
N ILE A 273 -21.35 -7.91 -11.86
CA ILE A 273 -21.17 -9.14 -12.67
C ILE A 273 -20.29 -10.15 -11.93
N VAL A 274 -19.16 -9.68 -11.40
CA VAL A 274 -18.21 -10.54 -10.67
C VAL A 274 -18.82 -11.03 -9.36
N ALA A 275 -19.47 -10.16 -8.61
CA ALA A 275 -20.13 -10.51 -7.36
C ALA A 275 -21.22 -11.57 -7.55
N ASP A 276 -22.08 -11.40 -8.57
CA ASP A 276 -23.14 -12.34 -8.92
C ASP A 276 -22.56 -13.69 -9.38
N TYR A 277 -21.46 -13.68 -10.16
CA TYR A 277 -20.77 -14.90 -10.61
C TYR A 277 -20.13 -15.68 -9.44
N LEU A 278 -19.49 -14.96 -8.52
CA LEU A 278 -18.79 -15.54 -7.36
C LEU A 278 -19.74 -15.86 -6.19
N GLY A 279 -20.95 -15.31 -6.19
CA GLY A 279 -21.92 -15.44 -5.11
C GLY A 279 -21.47 -14.74 -3.81
N THR A 280 -20.92 -13.53 -3.92
CA THR A 280 -20.42 -12.77 -2.76
C THR A 280 -21.53 -12.02 -2.02
N ASP A 281 -21.28 -11.69 -0.76
CA ASP A 281 -22.07 -10.70 -0.02
C ASP A 281 -21.60 -9.30 -0.47
N HIS A 282 -22.33 -8.69 -1.41
CA HIS A 282 -21.87 -7.53 -2.16
C HIS A 282 -22.51 -6.22 -1.71
N HIS A 283 -21.67 -5.21 -1.50
CA HIS A 283 -22.06 -3.86 -1.11
C HIS A 283 -21.56 -2.85 -2.14
N GLU A 284 -22.48 -2.05 -2.67
CA GLU A 284 -22.17 -0.92 -3.55
C GLU A 284 -22.24 0.38 -2.74
N VAL A 285 -21.19 1.19 -2.82
CA VAL A 285 -21.06 2.47 -2.12
C VAL A 285 -21.05 3.60 -3.15
N ILE A 286 -22.04 4.48 -3.06
CA ILE A 286 -22.20 5.63 -3.96
C ILE A 286 -21.88 6.91 -3.19
N PHE A 287 -21.13 7.83 -3.79
CA PHE A 287 -20.81 9.13 -3.21
C PHE A 287 -21.05 10.29 -4.19
N THR A 288 -21.29 11.48 -3.67
CA THR A 288 -21.64 12.69 -4.46
C THR A 288 -20.45 13.62 -4.67
N GLN A 289 -20.62 14.60 -5.57
CA GLN A 289 -19.64 15.66 -5.81
C GLN A 289 -19.32 16.47 -4.53
N GLU A 290 -20.33 16.79 -3.73
CA GLU A 290 -20.17 17.56 -2.49
C GLU A 290 -19.30 16.80 -1.47
N GLU A 291 -19.55 15.50 -1.31
CA GLU A 291 -18.79 14.66 -0.39
C GLU A 291 -17.30 14.55 -0.75
N ILE A 292 -16.96 14.68 -2.04
CA ILE A 292 -15.58 14.71 -2.56
C ILE A 292 -14.92 16.04 -2.20
N HIS A 293 -15.62 17.15 -2.44
CA HIS A 293 -15.10 18.48 -2.15
C HIS A 293 -14.79 18.67 -0.67
N GLU A 294 -15.68 18.22 0.21
CA GLU A 294 -15.51 18.31 1.66
C GLU A 294 -14.37 17.41 2.17
N HIS A 295 -14.15 16.26 1.52
CA HIS A 295 -13.15 15.27 1.94
C HIS A 295 -11.71 15.59 1.51
N LEU A 296 -11.51 16.45 0.50
CA LEU A 296 -10.20 16.64 -0.13
C LEU A 296 -9.09 17.10 0.83
N ASP A 297 -9.38 18.03 1.76
CA ASP A 297 -8.38 18.55 2.70
C ASP A 297 -7.92 17.47 3.70
N GLU A 298 -8.87 16.70 4.23
CA GLU A 298 -8.61 15.58 5.14
C GLU A 298 -7.88 14.44 4.42
N LEU A 299 -8.30 14.13 3.20
CA LEU A 299 -7.67 13.10 2.38
C LEU A 299 -6.18 13.42 2.18
N ILE A 300 -5.84 14.65 1.78
CA ILE A 300 -4.44 15.06 1.57
C ILE A 300 -3.66 15.06 2.90
N TYR A 301 -4.30 15.44 4.01
CA TYR A 301 -3.70 15.31 5.34
C TYR A 301 -3.34 13.86 5.68
N ASN A 302 -4.24 12.91 5.41
CA ASN A 302 -4.03 11.49 5.69
C ASN A 302 -3.04 10.82 4.73
N LEU A 303 -3.05 11.22 3.45
CA LEU A 303 -2.12 10.68 2.44
C LEU A 303 -0.69 11.18 2.62
N GLU A 304 -0.51 12.40 3.13
CA GLU A 304 0.80 13.04 3.25
C GLU A 304 1.52 13.21 1.90
N THR A 305 0.76 13.49 0.83
CA THR A 305 1.28 13.63 -0.55
C THR A 305 0.62 14.78 -1.29
N TRP A 306 1.26 15.22 -2.37
CA TRP A 306 0.76 16.24 -3.31
C TRP A 306 0.58 15.69 -4.73
N ASP A 307 0.74 14.37 -4.93
CA ASP A 307 0.63 13.71 -6.22
C ASP A 307 -0.81 13.63 -6.74
N ILE A 308 -1.01 13.99 -8.02
CA ILE A 308 -2.33 14.05 -8.66
C ILE A 308 -2.98 12.65 -8.72
N THR A 309 -2.26 11.65 -9.21
CA THR A 309 -2.79 10.30 -9.44
C THR A 309 -3.19 9.65 -8.13
N THR A 310 -2.31 9.76 -7.14
CA THR A 310 -2.51 9.23 -5.80
C THR A 310 -3.73 9.86 -5.16
N ILE A 311 -3.87 11.20 -5.17
CA ILE A 311 -5.01 11.89 -4.56
C ILE A 311 -6.32 11.53 -5.25
N ARG A 312 -6.38 11.58 -6.59
CA ARG A 312 -7.58 11.22 -7.36
C ARG A 312 -8.06 9.80 -7.05
N ALA A 313 -7.16 8.82 -7.11
CA ALA A 313 -7.49 7.41 -6.87
C ALA A 313 -7.82 7.13 -5.38
N SER A 314 -7.28 7.91 -4.44
CA SER A 314 -7.56 7.72 -3.01
C SER A 314 -8.95 8.18 -2.60
N MET A 315 -9.60 9.05 -3.38
CA MET A 315 -10.92 9.60 -3.04
C MET A 315 -11.97 8.49 -2.89
N GLY A 316 -12.18 7.69 -3.94
CA GLY A 316 -13.11 6.56 -3.90
C GLY A 316 -12.69 5.48 -2.89
N MET A 317 -11.40 5.17 -2.82
CA MET A 317 -10.89 4.17 -1.88
C MET A 317 -11.12 4.58 -0.41
N SER A 318 -10.90 5.85 -0.07
CA SER A 318 -11.15 6.36 1.28
C SER A 318 -12.65 6.32 1.60
N LYS A 319 -13.53 6.68 0.67
CA LYS A 319 -14.99 6.64 0.88
C LYS A 319 -15.54 5.24 1.09
N VAL A 320 -15.09 4.25 0.29
CA VAL A 320 -15.52 2.86 0.52
C VAL A 320 -15.01 2.34 1.86
N CYS A 321 -13.79 2.67 2.27
CA CYS A 321 -13.24 2.27 3.56
C CYS A 321 -13.96 2.94 4.74
N GLN A 322 -14.38 4.20 4.58
CA GLN A 322 -15.26 4.88 5.53
C GLN A 322 -16.57 4.10 5.70
N TYR A 323 -17.20 3.71 4.59
CA TYR A 323 -18.42 2.90 4.63
C TYR A 323 -18.19 1.56 5.34
N VAL A 324 -17.12 0.83 5.02
CA VAL A 324 -16.78 -0.45 5.70
C VAL A 324 -16.70 -0.25 7.21
N LYS A 325 -15.96 0.77 7.65
CA LYS A 325 -15.78 1.09 9.07
C LYS A 325 -17.09 1.45 9.77
N GLU A 326 -17.98 2.19 9.10
CA GLU A 326 -19.23 2.67 9.70
C GLU A 326 -20.36 1.62 9.68
N LYS A 327 -20.35 0.70 8.72
CA LYS A 327 -21.48 -0.20 8.44
C LYS A 327 -21.21 -1.68 8.73
N THR A 328 -19.97 -2.07 8.98
CA THR A 328 -19.57 -3.46 9.16
C THR A 328 -18.62 -3.64 10.34
N ASP A 329 -18.34 -4.89 10.71
CA ASP A 329 -17.33 -5.29 11.70
C ASP A 329 -15.99 -5.72 11.07
N ILE A 330 -15.85 -5.55 9.74
CA ILE A 330 -14.64 -5.89 9.00
C ILE A 330 -13.48 -5.03 9.48
N LYS A 331 -12.33 -5.67 9.67
CA LYS A 331 -11.08 -5.01 10.03
C LYS A 331 -9.97 -5.19 9.00
N VAL A 332 -10.06 -6.22 8.16
CA VAL A 332 -9.05 -6.52 7.13
C VAL A 332 -9.66 -6.37 5.74
N ILE A 333 -8.95 -5.70 4.84
CA ILE A 333 -9.36 -5.45 3.46
C ILE A 333 -8.27 -5.94 2.51
N LEU A 334 -8.62 -6.90 1.63
CA LEU A 334 -7.76 -7.31 0.52
C LEU A 334 -8.04 -6.46 -0.72
N THR A 335 -6.97 -6.14 -1.46
CA THR A 335 -7.03 -5.31 -2.67
C THR A 335 -6.21 -5.91 -3.83
N GLY A 336 -6.48 -5.45 -5.05
CA GLY A 336 -5.78 -5.87 -6.29
C GLY A 336 -4.61 -4.98 -6.70
N GLU A 337 -4.08 -4.15 -5.81
CA GLU A 337 -2.96 -3.22 -6.07
C GLU A 337 -1.68 -3.95 -6.50
N VAL A 338 -0.66 -3.26 -7.05
CA VAL A 338 0.65 -3.81 -7.45
C VAL A 338 0.66 -4.65 -8.74
N SER A 339 -0.50 -5.11 -9.20
CA SER A 339 -0.60 -5.88 -10.45
C SER A 339 -0.17 -5.07 -11.69
N ASP A 340 -0.53 -3.79 -11.75
CA ASP A 340 -0.23 -2.91 -12.89
C ASP A 340 1.27 -2.66 -13.07
N GLU A 341 1.99 -2.51 -11.97
CA GLU A 341 3.42 -2.24 -11.94
C GLU A 341 4.22 -3.46 -12.45
N LEU A 342 3.68 -4.66 -12.25
CA LEU A 342 4.29 -5.91 -12.67
C LEU A 342 3.99 -6.26 -14.14
N PHE A 343 2.74 -6.07 -14.56
CA PHE A 343 2.22 -6.53 -15.86
C PHE A 343 1.94 -5.42 -16.87
N GLY A 344 2.05 -4.16 -16.47
CA GLY A 344 1.98 -3.00 -17.36
C GLY A 344 0.77 -2.08 -17.15
N TYR A 345 1.01 -0.79 -17.35
CA TYR A 345 -0.01 0.24 -17.56
C TYR A 345 -0.33 0.42 -19.04
N LYS A 346 -1.39 1.17 -19.40
CA LYS A 346 -1.68 1.49 -20.81
C LYS A 346 -0.51 2.19 -21.51
N TYR A 347 0.26 3.05 -20.83
CA TYR A 347 1.44 3.68 -21.44
C TYR A 347 2.58 2.69 -21.71
N THR A 348 2.60 1.54 -21.03
CA THR A 348 3.64 0.53 -21.23
C THR A 348 3.48 -0.25 -22.54
N ASP A 349 2.35 -0.08 -23.23
CA ASP A 349 2.18 -0.53 -24.62
C ASP A 349 3.11 0.23 -25.59
N PHE A 350 3.59 1.42 -25.20
CA PHE A 350 4.56 2.21 -25.97
C PHE A 350 6.02 1.93 -25.57
N ALA A 351 6.29 0.90 -24.75
CA ALA A 351 7.66 0.54 -24.40
C ALA A 351 8.47 0.18 -25.66
N PRO A 352 9.67 0.74 -25.86
CA PRO A 352 10.42 0.59 -27.11
C PRO A 352 11.05 -0.80 -27.29
N SER A 353 11.22 -1.56 -26.20
CA SER A 353 11.68 -2.95 -26.22
C SER A 353 11.22 -3.71 -24.97
N PRO A 354 11.32 -5.05 -24.96
CA PRO A 354 11.04 -5.84 -23.77
C PRO A 354 11.90 -5.44 -22.56
N GLU A 355 13.16 -5.07 -22.78
CA GLU A 355 14.10 -4.65 -21.73
C GLU A 355 13.68 -3.33 -21.11
N GLU A 356 13.25 -2.34 -21.92
CA GLU A 356 12.76 -1.06 -21.39
C GLU A 356 11.42 -1.22 -20.68
N PHE A 357 10.52 -2.10 -21.15
CA PHE A 357 9.32 -2.48 -20.39
C PHE A 357 9.70 -3.04 -19.01
N GLN A 358 10.63 -3.98 -18.98
CA GLN A 358 11.05 -4.65 -17.74
C GLN A 358 11.73 -3.69 -16.77
N LYS A 359 12.57 -2.78 -17.28
CA LYS A 359 13.22 -1.73 -16.50
C LYS A 359 12.20 -0.77 -15.89
N GLU A 360 11.19 -0.37 -16.65
CA GLU A 360 10.08 0.46 -16.15
C GLU A 360 9.27 -0.29 -15.10
N ALA A 361 8.88 -1.55 -15.34
CA ALA A 361 8.16 -2.36 -14.37
C ALA A 361 8.91 -2.46 -13.02
N LYS A 362 10.22 -2.77 -13.06
CA LYS A 362 11.08 -2.81 -11.86
C LYS A 362 11.15 -1.46 -11.14
N LYS A 363 11.26 -0.36 -11.89
CA LYS A 363 11.24 1.00 -11.34
C LYS A 363 9.90 1.26 -10.63
N ARG A 364 8.78 0.95 -11.27
CA ARG A 364 7.44 1.18 -10.71
C ARG A 364 7.19 0.38 -9.46
N VAL A 365 7.59 -0.90 -9.42
CA VAL A 365 7.52 -1.70 -8.20
C VAL A 365 8.40 -1.10 -7.08
N HIS A 366 9.59 -0.60 -7.39
CA HIS A 366 10.45 0.06 -6.41
C HIS A 366 9.87 1.36 -5.86
N GLU A 367 9.11 2.10 -6.66
CA GLU A 367 8.50 3.39 -6.30
C GLU A 367 7.11 3.27 -5.66
N LEU A 368 6.50 2.08 -5.64
CA LEU A 368 5.15 1.82 -5.13
C LEU A 368 4.85 2.48 -3.78
N TYR A 369 5.79 2.40 -2.84
CA TYR A 369 5.65 2.92 -1.48
C TYR A 369 5.47 4.44 -1.40
N LEU A 370 5.65 5.15 -2.52
CA LEU A 370 5.44 6.60 -2.67
C LEU A 370 4.09 6.94 -3.33
N TYR A 371 3.45 5.97 -3.99
CA TYR A 371 2.27 6.16 -4.82
C TYR A 371 1.16 5.17 -4.46
N ASP A 372 0.97 4.10 -5.23
CA ASP A 372 -0.17 3.18 -5.11
C ASP A 372 -0.25 2.45 -3.76
N VAL A 373 0.89 2.00 -3.24
CA VAL A 373 0.94 1.37 -1.91
C VAL A 373 0.74 2.39 -0.80
N LEU A 374 1.22 3.63 -0.97
CA LEU A 374 0.93 4.72 -0.04
C LEU A 374 -0.58 4.99 0.00
N ARG A 375 -1.22 5.12 -1.16
CA ARG A 375 -2.67 5.27 -1.26
C ARG A 375 -3.41 4.13 -0.60
N ALA A 376 -3.04 2.88 -0.90
CA ALA A 376 -3.68 1.69 -0.36
C ALA A 376 -3.61 1.68 1.17
N ASP A 377 -2.41 1.84 1.74
CA ASP A 377 -2.26 1.92 3.19
C ASP A 377 -3.05 3.08 3.79
N ARG A 378 -2.86 4.30 3.31
CA ARG A 378 -3.40 5.51 3.96
C ARG A 378 -4.91 5.61 3.84
N SER A 379 -5.47 5.26 2.69
CA SER A 379 -6.92 5.31 2.47
C SER A 379 -7.67 4.25 3.28
N ILE A 380 -7.05 3.09 3.52
CA ILE A 380 -7.63 2.00 4.31
C ILE A 380 -7.42 2.27 5.81
N SER A 381 -6.18 2.60 6.19
CA SER A 381 -5.82 2.81 7.60
C SER A 381 -6.43 4.05 8.23
N SER A 382 -6.73 5.12 7.45
CA SER A 382 -7.45 6.31 7.94
C SER A 382 -8.83 5.98 8.52
N HIS A 383 -9.38 4.82 8.15
CA HIS A 383 -10.67 4.32 8.63
C HIS A 383 -10.51 3.12 9.57
N SER A 384 -9.36 2.99 10.22
CA SER A 384 -9.06 1.91 11.18
C SER A 384 -9.16 0.50 10.59
N LEU A 385 -8.82 0.33 9.32
CA LEU A 385 -8.78 -0.96 8.63
C LEU A 385 -7.33 -1.35 8.30
N GLU A 386 -7.08 -2.64 8.08
CA GLU A 386 -5.82 -3.17 7.58
C GLU A 386 -5.90 -3.50 6.09
N ALA A 387 -4.93 -3.04 5.31
CA ALA A 387 -4.78 -3.43 3.91
C ALA A 387 -3.91 -4.70 3.81
N ARG A 388 -4.31 -5.65 2.96
CA ARG A 388 -3.47 -6.79 2.53
C ARG A 388 -3.42 -6.82 1.00
N VAL A 389 -2.22 -6.96 0.43
CA VAL A 389 -2.01 -6.80 -1.02
C VAL A 389 -1.37 -8.06 -1.62
N PRO A 390 -2.14 -9.06 -2.09
CA PRO A 390 -1.60 -10.33 -2.57
C PRO A 390 -0.59 -10.20 -3.72
N PHE A 391 -0.80 -9.29 -4.67
CA PHE A 391 0.16 -9.06 -5.76
C PHE A 391 1.50 -8.48 -5.28
N SER A 392 1.57 -7.97 -4.04
CA SER A 392 2.82 -7.51 -3.42
C SER A 392 3.67 -8.62 -2.82
N ASP A 393 3.19 -9.86 -2.90
CA ASP A 393 3.86 -10.98 -2.30
C ASP A 393 5.30 -11.15 -2.79
N LYS A 394 6.25 -11.33 -1.85
CA LYS A 394 7.68 -11.45 -2.18
C LYS A 394 7.93 -12.57 -3.18
N ALA A 395 7.27 -13.72 -3.05
CA ALA A 395 7.45 -14.83 -3.97
C ALA A 395 6.80 -14.55 -5.32
N PHE A 396 5.58 -13.99 -5.34
CA PHE A 396 4.89 -13.60 -6.57
C PHE A 396 5.67 -12.55 -7.37
N ILE A 397 6.08 -11.44 -6.72
CA ILE A 397 6.89 -10.39 -7.34
C ILE A 397 8.20 -10.97 -7.87
N SER A 398 8.88 -11.80 -7.08
CA SER A 398 10.14 -12.40 -7.51
C SER A 398 9.95 -13.30 -8.72
N TYR A 399 8.85 -14.07 -8.74
CA TYR A 399 8.50 -14.91 -9.87
C TYR A 399 8.22 -14.08 -11.13
N VAL A 400 7.29 -13.11 -11.06
CA VAL A 400 6.84 -12.31 -12.21
C VAL A 400 7.93 -11.38 -12.72
N THR A 401 8.72 -10.77 -11.82
CA THR A 401 9.87 -9.95 -12.19
C THR A 401 10.95 -10.81 -12.86
N GLY A 402 11.14 -12.06 -12.45
CA GLY A 402 12.10 -12.94 -13.10
C GLY A 402 11.65 -13.51 -14.46
N ILE A 403 10.41 -13.31 -14.92
CA ILE A 403 9.97 -13.78 -16.24
C ILE A 403 10.78 -13.10 -17.34
N HIS A 404 11.17 -13.87 -18.36
CA HIS A 404 11.91 -13.35 -19.52
C HIS A 404 11.16 -12.16 -20.16
N PRO A 405 11.80 -10.98 -20.35
CA PRO A 405 11.12 -9.75 -20.75
C PRO A 405 10.26 -9.87 -22.01
N GLU A 406 10.73 -10.61 -23.02
CA GLU A 406 9.97 -10.84 -24.27
C GLU A 406 8.57 -11.42 -24.04
N LEU A 407 8.39 -12.24 -23.00
CA LEU A 407 7.11 -12.87 -22.69
C LEU A 407 6.15 -11.89 -21.99
N LYS A 408 6.69 -10.89 -21.27
CA LYS A 408 5.89 -9.89 -20.55
C LYS A 408 5.40 -8.77 -21.45
N MET A 409 6.14 -8.46 -22.52
CA MET A 409 5.78 -7.40 -23.43
C MET A 409 4.42 -7.68 -24.11
N ASN A 410 3.59 -6.64 -24.22
CA ASN A 410 2.25 -6.77 -24.78
C ASN A 410 2.29 -6.84 -26.31
N TRP A 411 2.31 -8.06 -26.86
CA TRP A 411 2.25 -8.30 -28.30
C TRP A 411 0.83 -8.53 -28.84
N SER A 412 -0.13 -8.82 -27.95
CA SER A 412 -1.50 -9.20 -28.34
C SER A 412 -2.44 -8.00 -28.50
N GLY A 413 -2.02 -6.82 -28.06
CA GLY A 413 -2.90 -5.66 -27.89
C GLY A 413 -3.77 -5.76 -26.63
N GLN A 414 -3.67 -6.86 -25.87
CA GLN A 414 -4.41 -7.06 -24.63
C GLN A 414 -3.48 -6.94 -23.43
N GLY A 415 -3.61 -5.84 -22.69
CA GLY A 415 -2.83 -5.61 -21.48
C GLY A 415 -2.98 -6.76 -20.47
N LYS A 416 -1.89 -7.07 -19.76
CA LYS A 416 -1.81 -8.16 -18.78
C LYS A 416 -2.11 -9.56 -19.35
N TYR A 417 -1.79 -9.80 -20.61
CA TYR A 417 -2.09 -11.07 -21.29
C TYR A 417 -1.63 -12.31 -20.51
N LEU A 418 -0.40 -12.33 -19.97
CA LEU A 418 0.10 -13.45 -19.18
C LEU A 418 -0.77 -13.73 -17.94
N LEU A 419 -1.20 -12.69 -17.24
CA LEU A 419 -2.06 -12.82 -16.07
C LEU A 419 -3.43 -13.37 -16.46
N ARG A 420 -4.04 -12.86 -17.54
CA ARG A 420 -5.34 -13.36 -18.02
C ARG A 420 -5.27 -14.85 -18.38
N LYS A 421 -4.25 -15.24 -19.15
CA LYS A 421 -4.05 -16.64 -19.57
C LYS A 421 -3.75 -17.59 -18.41
N ALA A 422 -3.07 -17.12 -17.36
CA ALA A 422 -2.87 -17.88 -16.14
C ALA A 422 -4.19 -18.30 -15.44
N PHE A 423 -5.29 -17.62 -15.75
CA PHE A 423 -6.61 -17.85 -15.17
C PHE A 423 -7.71 -18.22 -16.20
N ASP A 424 -7.35 -18.45 -17.47
CA ASP A 424 -8.28 -18.75 -18.58
C ASP A 424 -8.87 -20.16 -18.52
N HIS A 425 -8.14 -21.12 -17.97
CA HIS A 425 -8.58 -22.52 -17.87
C HIS A 425 -9.32 -22.84 -16.58
N SER A 426 -9.76 -21.81 -15.87
CA SER A 426 -10.24 -21.91 -14.51
C SER A 426 -11.54 -21.14 -14.32
N ASP A 427 -12.44 -21.72 -13.54
CA ASP A 427 -13.76 -21.21 -13.20
C ASP A 427 -13.73 -20.01 -12.23
N TYR A 428 -12.66 -19.19 -12.29
CA TYR A 428 -12.50 -18.04 -11.40
C TYR A 428 -13.33 -16.84 -11.84
N LEU A 429 -13.40 -16.52 -13.13
CA LEU A 429 -14.07 -15.33 -13.64
C LEU A 429 -14.84 -15.63 -14.93
N PRO A 430 -15.94 -14.89 -15.20
CA PRO A 430 -16.59 -14.95 -16.51
C PRO A 430 -15.68 -14.34 -17.58
N GLU A 431 -15.76 -14.87 -18.80
CA GLU A 431 -14.91 -14.48 -19.94
C GLU A 431 -14.95 -12.96 -20.21
N GLU A 432 -16.14 -12.36 -20.08
CA GLU A 432 -16.36 -10.92 -20.27
C GLU A 432 -15.62 -10.03 -19.25
N ILE A 433 -15.23 -10.57 -18.10
CA ILE A 433 -14.38 -9.89 -17.10
C ILE A 433 -12.92 -10.25 -17.31
N LEU A 434 -12.63 -11.56 -17.49
CA LEU A 434 -11.25 -12.05 -17.62
C LEU A 434 -10.52 -11.42 -18.81
N PHE A 435 -11.22 -11.15 -19.91
CA PHE A 435 -10.65 -10.55 -21.11
C PHE A 435 -11.08 -9.10 -21.36
N ARG A 436 -11.78 -8.48 -20.39
CA ARG A 436 -12.18 -7.06 -20.43
C ARG A 436 -10.98 -6.14 -20.64
N GLU A 437 -11.14 -5.12 -21.47
CA GLU A 437 -10.17 -4.05 -21.58
C GLU A 437 -10.00 -3.24 -20.29
N LYS A 438 -8.79 -2.72 -20.07
CA LYS A 438 -8.40 -2.05 -18.82
C LYS A 438 -8.94 -0.62 -18.73
N ALA A 439 -9.58 -0.30 -17.61
CA ALA A 439 -9.87 1.06 -17.14
C ALA A 439 -9.01 1.39 -15.90
N ALA A 440 -8.52 2.62 -15.77
CA ALA A 440 -7.70 3.05 -14.62
C ALA A 440 -8.60 3.42 -13.42
N PHE A 441 -8.20 3.08 -12.18
CA PHE A 441 -9.06 3.18 -10.99
C PHE A 441 -9.76 4.53 -10.82
N SER A 442 -9.05 5.66 -10.95
CA SER A 442 -9.66 7.00 -10.84
C SER A 442 -10.69 7.30 -11.93
N ASP A 443 -10.55 6.71 -13.10
CA ASP A 443 -11.51 6.85 -14.20
C ASP A 443 -12.67 5.84 -14.03
N ALA A 444 -12.42 4.75 -13.32
CA ALA A 444 -13.29 3.61 -13.17
C ALA A 444 -14.34 3.85 -12.06
N VAL A 445 -13.97 4.58 -10.99
CA VAL A 445 -14.90 5.15 -9.99
C VAL A 445 -15.92 6.12 -10.62
N GLY A 446 -15.55 6.75 -11.75
CA GLY A 446 -16.42 7.55 -12.61
C GLY A 446 -15.67 8.70 -13.26
N HIS A 447 -15.83 8.87 -14.58
CA HIS A 447 -15.16 9.93 -15.34
C HIS A 447 -15.41 11.33 -14.77
N ASP A 448 -16.63 11.55 -14.28
CA ASP A 448 -17.07 12.86 -13.78
C ASP A 448 -16.30 13.29 -12.51
N MET A 449 -15.81 12.36 -11.66
CA MET A 449 -15.07 12.71 -10.44
C MET A 449 -13.79 13.51 -10.75
N VAL A 450 -13.02 13.08 -11.75
CA VAL A 450 -11.79 13.79 -12.11
C VAL A 450 -12.11 15.16 -12.69
N ASP A 451 -13.20 15.25 -13.44
CA ASP A 451 -13.63 16.51 -14.05
C ASP A 451 -14.14 17.48 -12.97
N TRP A 452 -14.84 16.98 -11.94
CA TRP A 452 -15.22 17.78 -10.75
C TRP A 452 -14.00 18.36 -10.02
N LEU A 453 -12.94 17.57 -9.80
CA LEU A 453 -11.71 18.04 -9.16
C LEU A 453 -10.99 19.10 -10.01
N LYS A 454 -10.95 18.92 -11.33
CA LYS A 454 -10.41 19.92 -12.27
C LYS A 454 -11.23 21.20 -12.24
N GLU A 455 -12.56 21.10 -12.33
CA GLU A 455 -13.46 22.26 -12.26
C GLU A 455 -13.32 23.02 -10.94
N MET A 456 -13.16 22.33 -9.82
CA MET A 456 -12.92 22.93 -8.52
C MET A 456 -11.63 23.77 -8.54
N ALA A 457 -10.57 23.27 -9.15
CA ALA A 457 -9.31 24.01 -9.30
C ALA A 457 -9.44 25.19 -10.27
N GLU A 458 -10.14 25.03 -11.39
CA GLU A 458 -10.40 26.10 -12.36
C GLU A 458 -11.22 27.25 -11.76
N LYS A 459 -12.20 26.94 -10.90
CA LYS A 459 -12.98 27.95 -10.16
C LYS A 459 -12.16 28.65 -9.08
N LYS A 460 -11.12 27.99 -8.54
CA LYS A 460 -10.31 28.50 -7.43
C LYS A 460 -9.20 29.46 -7.88
N TYR A 461 -8.64 29.28 -9.08
CA TYR A 461 -7.52 30.09 -9.56
C TYR A 461 -7.75 30.66 -10.97
N THR A 462 -7.49 31.96 -11.12
CA THR A 462 -7.26 32.55 -12.43
C THR A 462 -5.92 32.10 -13.02
N ASP A 463 -5.73 32.25 -14.34
CA ASP A 463 -4.46 31.89 -15.00
C ASP A 463 -3.29 32.71 -14.46
N THR A 464 -3.52 34.02 -14.22
CA THR A 464 -2.53 34.91 -13.62
C THR A 464 -2.13 34.45 -12.22
N GLU A 465 -3.10 34.12 -11.36
CA GLU A 465 -2.82 33.61 -10.02
C GLU A 465 -2.06 32.29 -10.06
N PHE A 466 -2.40 31.40 -10.98
CA PHE A 466 -1.67 30.15 -11.17
C PHE A 466 -0.20 30.42 -11.53
N GLU A 467 0.06 31.23 -12.57
CA GLU A 467 1.43 31.57 -13.01
C GLU A 467 2.27 32.28 -11.94
N GLU A 468 1.64 33.10 -11.11
CA GLU A 468 2.30 33.78 -9.99
C GLU A 468 2.62 32.81 -8.84
N ARG A 469 1.64 31.99 -8.45
CA ARG A 469 1.76 31.12 -7.27
C ARG A 469 2.72 29.95 -7.49
N ILE A 470 2.79 29.38 -8.69
CA ILE A 470 3.73 28.27 -8.95
C ILE A 470 5.19 28.67 -8.75
N ARG A 471 5.53 29.96 -8.88
CA ARG A 471 6.89 30.49 -8.66
C ARG A 471 7.35 30.37 -7.21
N ASN A 472 6.44 30.12 -6.27
CA ASN A 472 6.77 29.89 -4.86
C ASN A 472 7.35 28.49 -4.61
N TYR A 473 7.29 27.58 -5.59
CA TYR A 473 7.73 26.20 -5.46
C TYR A 473 8.96 25.94 -6.32
N SER A 474 9.99 25.33 -5.72
CA SER A 474 11.24 24.95 -6.39
C SER A 474 11.42 23.44 -6.55
N HIS A 475 10.58 22.65 -5.88
CA HIS A 475 10.55 21.19 -5.93
C HIS A 475 9.12 20.74 -6.23
N GLY A 476 8.93 19.75 -7.11
CA GLY A 476 7.60 19.27 -7.50
C GLY A 476 6.70 20.41 -7.97
N VAL A 477 7.19 21.24 -8.89
CA VAL A 477 6.52 22.48 -9.31
C VAL A 477 5.17 22.12 -9.95
N PRO A 478 4.04 22.62 -9.43
CA PRO A 478 2.74 22.37 -10.04
C PRO A 478 2.68 22.84 -11.50
N PHE A 479 2.08 22.02 -12.37
CA PHE A 479 1.98 22.29 -13.81
C PHE A 479 0.53 22.37 -14.32
N THR A 480 -0.44 22.18 -13.43
CA THR A 480 -1.88 22.45 -13.62
C THR A 480 -2.46 23.13 -12.39
N LYS A 481 -3.59 23.85 -12.52
CA LYS A 481 -4.30 24.43 -11.36
C LYS A 481 -4.70 23.37 -10.33
N GLU A 482 -5.04 22.17 -10.77
CA GLU A 482 -5.32 21.03 -9.89
C GLU A 482 -4.09 20.64 -9.07
N SER A 483 -2.93 20.46 -9.71
CA SER A 483 -1.69 20.17 -8.97
C SER A 483 -1.30 21.29 -8.01
N LEU A 484 -1.62 22.56 -8.35
CA LEU A 484 -1.39 23.69 -7.45
C LEU A 484 -2.32 23.62 -6.24
N MET A 485 -3.60 23.30 -6.47
CA MET A 485 -4.59 23.11 -5.41
C MET A 485 -4.14 22.07 -4.39
N TYR A 486 -3.73 20.88 -4.87
CA TYR A 486 -3.23 19.81 -4.02
C TYR A 486 -1.95 20.22 -3.28
N ARG A 487 -1.03 20.88 -3.99
CA ARG A 487 0.22 21.36 -3.38
C ARG A 487 -0.02 22.38 -2.28
N GLU A 488 -0.93 23.33 -2.45
CA GLU A 488 -1.27 24.30 -1.42
C GLU A 488 -1.90 23.64 -0.17
N ILE A 489 -2.78 22.64 -0.37
CA ILE A 489 -3.36 21.87 0.74
C ILE A 489 -2.26 21.06 1.46
N PHE A 490 -1.36 20.42 0.72
CA PHE A 490 -0.23 19.71 1.31
C PHE A 490 0.66 20.66 2.14
N GLU A 491 1.04 21.82 1.61
CA GLU A 491 1.92 22.77 2.32
C GLU A 491 1.24 23.44 3.51
N LYS A 492 -0.10 23.53 3.53
CA LYS A 492 -0.87 23.92 4.73
C LYS A 492 -0.61 22.95 5.90
N HIS A 493 -0.52 21.65 5.62
CA HIS A 493 -0.38 20.61 6.64
C HIS A 493 1.08 20.19 6.92
N PHE A 494 1.92 20.19 5.89
CA PHE A 494 3.26 19.59 5.86
C PHE A 494 4.32 20.56 5.29
N ARG A 495 4.23 21.83 5.70
CA ARG A 495 5.10 22.90 5.20
C ARG A 495 6.58 22.51 5.16
N GLY A 496 7.19 22.62 3.97
CA GLY A 496 8.62 22.34 3.78
C GLY A 496 8.98 20.86 3.68
N LEU A 497 8.00 19.96 3.64
CA LEU A 497 8.21 18.51 3.51
C LEU A 497 7.90 17.99 2.09
N SER A 498 7.85 18.86 1.09
CA SER A 498 7.55 18.46 -0.29
C SER A 498 8.51 17.41 -0.86
N LYS A 499 9.74 17.34 -0.35
CA LYS A 499 10.76 16.34 -0.74
C LYS A 499 10.51 14.92 -0.21
N LEU A 500 9.43 14.69 0.56
CA LEU A 500 8.98 13.35 0.89
C LEU A 500 8.61 12.56 -0.36
N LEU A 501 8.15 13.27 -1.41
CA LEU A 501 7.89 12.73 -2.72
C LEU A 501 8.92 13.28 -3.72
N PRO A 502 9.56 12.43 -4.55
CA PRO A 502 10.57 12.87 -5.50
C PRO A 502 9.96 13.71 -6.64
N ASP A 503 8.88 13.24 -7.26
CA ASP A 503 8.15 13.94 -8.33
C ASP A 503 6.71 13.41 -8.45
N PHE A 504 5.89 14.05 -9.28
CA PHE A 504 4.58 13.53 -9.67
C PHE A 504 4.71 12.15 -10.35
N TRP A 505 3.76 11.25 -10.09
CA TRP A 505 3.63 10.04 -10.87
C TRP A 505 3.18 10.40 -12.29
N MET A 506 3.98 10.05 -13.29
CA MET A 506 3.69 10.30 -14.71
C MET A 506 4.10 9.10 -15.56
N PRO A 507 3.46 8.88 -16.72
CA PRO A 507 3.98 8.04 -17.80
C PRO A 507 5.43 8.38 -18.14
N ASN A 508 6.18 7.41 -18.66
CA ASN A 508 7.56 7.65 -19.06
C ASN A 508 7.60 8.62 -20.27
N ARG A 509 7.95 9.88 -20.02
CA ARG A 509 7.93 10.96 -21.02
C ARG A 509 8.89 10.75 -22.19
N GLU A 510 9.87 9.86 -22.05
CA GLU A 510 10.82 9.55 -23.12
C GLU A 510 10.23 8.59 -24.17
N TRP A 511 9.11 7.93 -23.84
CA TRP A 511 8.45 6.99 -24.75
C TRP A 511 7.45 7.69 -25.67
N GLU A 512 7.20 7.05 -26.81
CA GLU A 512 6.28 7.57 -27.82
C GLU A 512 4.90 7.82 -27.20
N ASN A 513 4.29 8.97 -27.52
CA ASN A 513 2.95 9.36 -27.06
C ASN A 513 2.79 9.52 -25.52
N CYS A 514 3.88 9.52 -24.76
CA CYS A 514 3.84 9.55 -23.29
C CYS A 514 4.27 10.90 -22.67
N ASP A 515 4.72 11.88 -23.46
CA ASP A 515 4.98 13.24 -22.97
C ASP A 515 3.67 14.03 -22.82
N VAL A 516 2.99 13.77 -21.71
CA VAL A 516 1.66 14.33 -21.39
C VAL A 516 1.68 15.15 -20.10
N LYS A 517 0.68 16.02 -19.96
CA LYS A 517 0.47 16.87 -18.77
C LYS A 517 -0.68 16.39 -17.86
N ASP A 518 -1.31 15.27 -18.18
CA ASP A 518 -2.26 14.60 -17.29
C ASP A 518 -1.76 13.16 -17.09
N PRO A 519 -1.64 12.66 -15.85
CA PRO A 519 -1.20 11.30 -15.62
C PRO A 519 -2.25 10.24 -15.99
N SER A 520 -3.51 10.62 -16.25
CA SER A 520 -4.56 9.67 -16.65
C SER A 520 -4.22 9.00 -17.96
N ALA A 521 -4.54 7.71 -18.08
CA ALA A 521 -4.40 7.00 -19.35
C ALA A 521 -5.31 7.60 -20.46
N ARG A 522 -6.33 8.39 -20.12
CA ARG A 522 -7.26 9.05 -21.08
C ARG A 522 -6.60 9.92 -22.12
N VAL A 523 -5.44 10.51 -21.79
CA VAL A 523 -4.72 11.39 -22.74
C VAL A 523 -3.81 10.60 -23.68
N LEU A 524 -3.71 9.28 -23.51
CA LEU A 524 -2.93 8.41 -24.37
C LEU A 524 -3.76 7.98 -25.60
N PRO A 525 -3.17 7.92 -26.80
CA PRO A 525 -3.90 7.60 -28.02
C PRO A 525 -4.46 6.18 -28.07
N ASN A 526 -3.95 5.24 -27.26
CA ASN A 526 -4.42 3.86 -27.16
C ASN A 526 -5.53 3.65 -26.11
N TYR A 527 -6.04 4.71 -25.47
CA TYR A 527 -7.13 4.60 -24.50
C TYR A 527 -8.49 4.33 -25.16
N GLY A 528 -8.77 4.98 -26.30
CA GLY A 528 -10.08 4.96 -26.98
C GLY A 528 -10.38 3.74 -27.84
N ALA A 529 -9.45 2.81 -28.03
CA ALA A 529 -9.74 1.53 -28.70
C ALA A 529 -10.60 0.59 -27.83
N SER A 530 -10.83 0.95 -26.57
CA SER A 530 -11.36 0.09 -25.49
C SER A 530 -12.81 0.34 -25.08
N GLY A 531 -13.50 1.29 -25.73
CA GLY A 531 -14.74 1.88 -25.22
C GLY A 531 -15.87 2.08 -26.22
N ASN A 532 -15.89 1.35 -27.34
CA ASN A 532 -17.04 1.31 -28.25
C ASN A 532 -17.66 -0.09 -28.30
#